data_AF-A0A9W5N2Q5-F1
#
_entry.id   AF-A0A9W5N2Q5-F1
#
_cell.length_a   1.000
_cell.length_b   1.000
_cell.length_c   1.000
_cell.angle_alpha   90.00
_cell.angle_beta   90.00
_cell.angle_gamma   90.00
#
_symmetry.space_group_name_H-M   'P 1'
#
loop_
_entity.id
_entity.type
_entity.pdbx_description
1 polymer ?
#
loop_
_entity_poly.entity_id
_entity_poly.type
_entity_poly.pdbx_seq_one_letter_code
_entity_poly.pdbx_strand_id
1 'polypeptide(L)'
;MTRQAFILSDCEFSECGEKPYALLTANPTKEHHYIAQTEQRQHAHNPQVSPQNQNVYKLPLSMFREPAAARRSRSGDKVRGGHESRGAAASVNIIGNLAAKNLYTLTFVENTANQYNLESWFNRHESGYEEACNHLRTLPEGRLKTGETDTVKVPEALWRILRLKFLGILRNPHNHKNLFAHRLHEAVRARLPEVGFEFVRLISKRDPSRIEAIMQNYRFSFLGYVDWLAGLYGMLSEGVAQPSLFERLFCTIFAEPDAVKIELFRYAENEGLCLFGDSSFCLQTSPKLISVGVNISHDMFAVVHLQTDRWLAFKNTFHHDAPKLEGRVRIIDGDQTQRLMFNRLTISQAHEAVFGRSPNAEDYLEAV
;
A
#
# COMPACT_ATOMS: atom_id res chain seq x y z
N MET A 1 -26.58 -3.32 13.30
CA MET A 1 -25.17 -3.77 13.27
C MET A 1 -24.57 -3.60 14.65
N THR A 2 -23.96 -4.62 15.22
CA THR A 2 -23.35 -4.57 16.57
C THR A 2 -22.04 -3.79 16.51
N ARG A 3 -21.89 -2.77 17.36
CA ARG A 3 -20.67 -1.98 17.52
C ARG A 3 -20.02 -2.35 18.84
N GLN A 4 -18.70 -2.50 18.84
CA GLN A 4 -17.92 -2.75 20.05
C GLN A 4 -16.76 -1.77 20.13
N ALA A 5 -16.60 -1.16 21.31
CA ALA A 5 -15.43 -0.38 21.66
C ALA A 5 -14.27 -1.32 22.02
N PHE A 6 -13.08 -1.02 21.51
CA PHE A 6 -11.85 -1.73 21.88
C PHE A 6 -10.94 -0.75 22.61
N ILE A 7 -10.68 -1.05 23.88
CA ILE A 7 -9.78 -0.25 24.69
C ILE A 7 -8.35 -0.57 24.26
N LEU A 8 -7.64 0.43 23.76
CA LEU A 8 -6.26 0.26 23.29
C LEU A 8 -5.26 0.16 24.47
N SER A 9 -5.56 0.79 25.60
CA SER A 9 -4.67 0.89 26.76
C SER A 9 -5.41 0.76 28.08
N ASP A 10 -4.78 0.11 29.05
CA ASP A 10 -5.35 -0.05 30.40
C ASP A 10 -5.13 1.19 31.28
N CYS A 11 -4.24 2.11 30.87
CA CYS A 11 -3.96 3.36 31.58
C CYS A 11 -5.00 4.45 31.28
N GLU A 12 -5.29 5.30 32.27
CA GLU A 12 -6.01 6.55 32.05
C GLU A 12 -5.10 7.52 31.29
N PHE A 13 -5.55 8.03 30.15
CA PHE A 13 -4.77 8.93 29.31
C PHE A 13 -4.72 10.30 29.98
N SER A 14 -3.53 10.87 30.19
CA SER A 14 -3.33 12.03 31.07
C SER A 14 -4.05 13.33 30.66
N GLU A 15 -4.68 13.37 29.49
CA GLU A 15 -5.41 14.53 28.98
C GLU A 15 -6.91 14.26 28.72
N CYS A 16 -7.37 13.00 28.78
CA CYS A 16 -8.78 12.64 28.54
C CYS A 16 -9.31 11.82 29.71
N GLY A 17 -10.34 12.33 30.40
CA GLY A 17 -11.05 11.61 31.47
C GLY A 17 -11.80 10.33 31.02
N GLU A 18 -11.62 9.89 29.77
CA GLU A 18 -12.18 8.67 29.19
C GLU A 18 -11.10 7.88 28.43
N LYS A 19 -11.18 6.54 28.47
CA LYS A 19 -10.22 5.65 27.80
C LYS A 19 -10.32 5.82 26.28
N PRO A 20 -9.21 5.91 25.52
CA PRO A 20 -9.28 6.00 24.07
C PRO A 20 -9.81 4.68 23.47
N TYR A 21 -10.99 4.75 22.85
CA TYR A 21 -11.61 3.63 22.15
C TYR A 21 -12.27 4.09 20.86
N ALA A 22 -12.30 3.25 19.83
CA ALA A 22 -13.19 3.41 18.69
C ALA A 22 -14.09 2.20 18.49
N LEU A 23 -15.26 2.48 17.94
CA LEU A 23 -16.29 1.51 17.63
C LEU A 23 -15.96 0.81 16.32
N LEU A 24 -15.69 -0.50 16.39
CA LEU A 24 -15.69 -1.34 15.19
C LEU A 24 -17.07 -1.92 14.98
N THR A 25 -17.47 -1.96 13.71
CA THR A 25 -18.70 -2.62 13.29
C THR A 25 -18.36 -4.03 12.82
N ALA A 26 -19.02 -5.02 13.41
CA ALA A 26 -18.81 -6.42 13.02
C ALA A 26 -19.19 -6.65 11.55
N ASN A 27 -18.37 -7.41 10.82
CA ASN A 27 -18.60 -7.74 9.42
C ASN A 27 -18.13 -9.18 9.09
N PRO A 28 -18.61 -9.79 7.98
CA PRO A 28 -18.30 -11.17 7.64
C PRO A 28 -16.99 -11.35 6.86
N THR A 29 -16.27 -10.27 6.53
CA THR A 29 -15.08 -10.33 5.67
C THR A 29 -13.99 -11.16 6.35
N LYS A 30 -13.45 -12.14 5.62
CA LYS A 30 -12.41 -13.07 6.09
C LYS A 30 -11.10 -12.87 5.35
N GLU A 31 -11.15 -12.69 4.04
CA GLU A 31 -9.96 -12.37 3.25
C GLU A 31 -9.69 -10.88 3.36
N HIS A 32 -8.54 -10.53 3.93
CA HIS A 32 -8.18 -9.16 4.21
C HIS A 32 -7.03 -8.73 3.32
N HIS A 33 -7.30 -7.76 2.44
CA HIS A 33 -6.35 -7.30 1.43
C HIS A 33 -5.32 -6.36 2.04
N TYR A 34 -4.05 -6.65 1.81
CA TYR A 34 -2.96 -5.73 2.19
C TYR A 34 -2.54 -4.79 1.05
N ILE A 35 -2.94 -5.11 -0.20
CA ILE A 35 -3.01 -4.18 -1.33
C ILE A 35 -4.45 -4.19 -1.83
N ALA A 36 -5.09 -3.01 -1.94
CA ALA A 36 -6.53 -2.93 -2.16
C ALA A 36 -6.94 -3.62 -3.45
N GLN A 37 -8.13 -4.23 -3.47
CA GLN A 37 -8.66 -4.76 -4.72
C GLN A 37 -8.83 -3.65 -5.76
N THR A 38 -9.28 -2.45 -5.35
CA THR A 38 -9.44 -1.29 -6.25
C THR A 38 -8.12 -0.87 -6.90
N GLU A 39 -6.99 -0.99 -6.20
CA GLU A 39 -5.64 -0.78 -6.76
C GLU A 39 -5.29 -1.86 -7.78
N GLN A 40 -5.47 -3.13 -7.44
CA GLN A 40 -5.13 -4.26 -8.32
C GLN A 40 -5.96 -4.25 -9.62
N ARG A 41 -7.23 -3.83 -9.56
CA ARG A 41 -8.12 -3.75 -10.72
C ARG A 41 -7.66 -2.74 -11.77
N GLN A 42 -6.87 -1.74 -11.39
CA GLN A 42 -6.24 -0.84 -12.36
C GLN A 42 -5.20 -1.53 -13.26
N HIS A 43 -4.90 -2.81 -12.98
CA HIS A 43 -4.02 -3.69 -13.76
C HIS A 43 -4.73 -4.93 -14.28
N ALA A 44 -6.06 -4.99 -14.18
CA ALA A 44 -6.80 -6.15 -14.68
C ALA A 44 -6.54 -6.32 -16.19
N HIS A 45 -6.13 -7.53 -16.61
CA HIS A 45 -5.86 -7.81 -18.02
C HIS A 45 -7.14 -7.80 -18.87
N ASN A 46 -8.28 -8.08 -18.24
CA ASN A 46 -9.61 -7.90 -18.81
C ASN A 46 -10.50 -7.09 -17.84
N PRO A 47 -10.56 -5.76 -17.96
CA PRO A 47 -11.36 -4.92 -17.08
C PRO A 47 -12.86 -5.00 -17.34
N GLN A 48 -13.30 -5.60 -18.46
CA GLN A 48 -14.71 -5.66 -18.87
C GLN A 48 -15.53 -6.73 -18.14
N VAL A 49 -14.87 -7.68 -17.48
CA VAL A 49 -15.57 -8.69 -16.66
C VAL A 49 -15.98 -8.10 -15.32
N SER A 50 -16.94 -8.75 -14.65
CA SER A 50 -17.37 -8.32 -13.33
C SER A 50 -16.21 -8.28 -12.33
N PRO A 51 -16.19 -7.34 -11.37
CA PRO A 51 -15.09 -7.16 -10.43
C PRO A 51 -14.65 -8.41 -9.66
N GLN A 52 -15.55 -9.39 -9.47
CA GLN A 52 -15.28 -10.67 -8.80
C GLN A 52 -14.49 -11.66 -9.69
N ASN A 53 -14.49 -11.45 -11.01
CA ASN A 53 -13.84 -12.30 -12.00
C ASN A 53 -12.60 -11.63 -12.62
N GLN A 54 -12.28 -10.41 -12.20
CA GLN A 54 -11.10 -9.70 -12.70
C GLN A 54 -9.83 -10.36 -12.16
N ASN A 55 -8.89 -10.58 -13.07
CA ASN A 55 -7.60 -11.17 -12.79
C ASN A 55 -6.47 -10.20 -13.18
N VAL A 56 -5.33 -10.37 -12.51
CA VAL A 56 -4.06 -9.69 -12.80
C VAL A 56 -3.00 -10.75 -13.06
N TYR A 57 -1.95 -10.42 -13.81
CA TYR A 57 -0.81 -11.34 -13.94
C TYR A 57 0.14 -11.16 -12.76
N LYS A 58 0.45 -12.26 -12.07
CA LYS A 58 1.55 -12.39 -11.11
C LYS A 58 2.79 -12.84 -11.88
N LEU A 59 3.82 -12.00 -11.91
CA LEU A 59 5.10 -12.28 -12.56
C LEU A 59 6.16 -12.58 -11.48
N PRO A 60 6.59 -13.84 -11.33
CA PRO A 60 7.62 -14.19 -10.36
C PRO A 60 8.95 -13.52 -10.71
N LEU A 61 9.74 -13.13 -9.71
CA LEU A 61 11.01 -12.40 -9.92
C LEU A 61 12.01 -13.14 -10.81
N SER A 62 11.93 -14.46 -10.89
CA SER A 62 12.75 -15.29 -11.79
C SER A 62 12.57 -14.91 -13.27
N MET A 63 11.41 -14.35 -13.66
CA MET A 63 11.17 -13.85 -15.02
C MET A 63 12.06 -12.69 -15.42
N PHE A 64 12.75 -12.05 -14.48
CA PHE A 64 13.58 -10.87 -14.75
C PHE A 64 15.08 -11.12 -14.52
N ARG A 65 15.47 -12.36 -14.18
CA ARG A 65 16.85 -12.70 -13.78
C ARG A 65 17.72 -13.30 -14.89
N GLU A 66 17.20 -13.59 -16.08
CA GLU A 66 17.98 -14.16 -17.19
C GLU A 66 18.05 -13.24 -18.42
N PRO A 67 19.22 -13.11 -19.08
CA PRO A 67 19.35 -12.43 -20.36
C PRO A 67 18.53 -13.16 -21.43
N ALA A 68 17.84 -12.40 -22.29
CA ALA A 68 16.99 -12.90 -23.38
C ALA A 68 17.68 -13.94 -24.31
N ALA A 69 19.02 -13.97 -24.35
CA ALA A 69 19.81 -14.95 -25.10
C ALA A 69 19.67 -16.41 -24.60
N ALA A 70 19.36 -16.64 -23.33
CA ALA A 70 19.19 -17.99 -22.77
C ALA A 70 17.80 -18.60 -23.03
N ARG A 71 16.81 -17.77 -23.45
CA ARG A 71 15.43 -18.22 -23.68
C ARG A 71 15.21 -18.90 -25.03
N ARG A 72 16.19 -18.84 -25.94
CA ARG A 72 16.08 -19.37 -27.31
C ARG A 72 16.32 -20.88 -27.46
N SER A 73 16.53 -21.64 -26.38
CA SER A 73 16.82 -23.09 -26.50
C SER A 73 15.88 -24.01 -25.72
N ARG A 74 14.56 -23.77 -25.74
CA ARG A 74 13.58 -24.76 -25.23
C ARG A 74 12.29 -24.83 -26.07
N SER A 75 12.41 -24.87 -27.40
CA SER A 75 11.33 -25.39 -28.26
C SER A 75 11.67 -26.85 -28.61
N GLY A 76 11.22 -27.81 -27.80
CA GLY A 76 11.52 -29.21 -28.11
C GLY A 76 10.96 -30.28 -27.18
N ASP A 77 10.51 -29.96 -25.95
CA ASP A 77 10.01 -31.01 -25.05
C ASP A 77 8.49 -30.97 -24.87
N LYS A 78 7.83 -32.00 -25.42
CA LYS A 78 6.46 -32.39 -25.08
C LYS A 78 6.44 -32.89 -23.63
N VAL A 79 6.08 -32.04 -22.67
CA VAL A 79 5.85 -32.49 -21.29
C VAL A 79 4.37 -32.86 -21.11
N ARG A 80 4.14 -34.17 -21.01
CA ARG A 80 2.98 -34.78 -20.37
C ARG A 80 3.07 -34.56 -18.85
N GLY A 81 2.03 -33.99 -18.25
CA GLY A 81 1.73 -34.15 -16.82
C GLY A 81 2.29 -33.08 -15.87
N GLY A 82 1.38 -32.26 -15.33
CA GLY A 82 1.41 -31.70 -13.98
C GLY A 82 2.75 -31.28 -13.39
N HIS A 83 3.31 -30.16 -13.87
CA HIS A 83 4.23 -29.37 -13.07
C HIS A 83 4.01 -27.90 -13.41
N GLU A 84 3.52 -27.10 -12.47
CA GLU A 84 3.40 -25.66 -12.63
C GLU A 84 4.77 -25.10 -13.06
N SER A 85 4.75 -24.34 -14.16
CA SER A 85 5.91 -23.71 -14.75
C SER A 85 6.51 -22.72 -13.74
N ARG A 86 7.51 -23.17 -12.97
CA ARG A 86 8.36 -22.33 -12.12
C ARG A 86 9.14 -21.37 -13.02
N GLY A 87 8.51 -20.26 -13.42
CA GLY A 87 9.12 -19.25 -14.27
C GLY A 87 8.18 -18.51 -15.23
N ALA A 88 6.89 -18.88 -15.32
CA ALA A 88 5.93 -18.15 -16.14
C ALA A 88 5.01 -17.24 -15.31
N ALA A 89 4.44 -16.22 -15.96
CA ALA A 89 3.41 -15.40 -15.35
C ALA A 89 2.15 -16.24 -15.08
N ALA A 90 1.50 -16.01 -13.94
CA ALA A 90 0.25 -16.67 -13.56
C ALA A 90 -0.91 -15.67 -13.55
N SER A 91 -2.04 -16.04 -14.14
CA SER A 91 -3.29 -15.25 -14.01
C SER A 91 -3.91 -15.56 -12.65
N VAL A 92 -3.97 -14.58 -11.76
CA VAL A 92 -4.50 -14.72 -10.40
C VAL A 92 -5.74 -13.86 -10.22
N ASN A 93 -6.76 -14.37 -9.54
CA ASN A 93 -7.98 -13.63 -9.27
C ASN A 93 -7.78 -12.63 -8.13
N ILE A 94 -8.18 -11.38 -8.38
CA ILE A 94 -7.98 -10.24 -7.47
C ILE A 94 -8.70 -10.45 -6.13
N ILE A 95 -9.83 -11.18 -6.11
CA ILE A 95 -10.64 -11.39 -4.89
C ILE A 95 -9.87 -12.06 -3.76
N GLY A 96 -8.86 -12.88 -4.08
CA GLY A 96 -8.00 -13.56 -3.11
C GLY A 96 -6.52 -13.22 -3.25
N ASN A 97 -6.16 -12.34 -4.19
CA ASN A 97 -4.76 -11.96 -4.41
C ASN A 97 -4.33 -10.86 -3.45
N LEU A 98 -3.09 -10.95 -2.97
CA LEU A 98 -2.49 -9.99 -2.02
C LEU A 98 -3.39 -9.75 -0.80
N ALA A 99 -3.92 -10.85 -0.28
CA ALA A 99 -4.78 -10.92 0.88
C ALA A 99 -4.33 -12.03 1.83
N ALA A 100 -4.75 -11.94 3.08
CA ALA A 100 -4.64 -13.04 4.03
C ALA A 100 -5.86 -13.15 4.91
N LYS A 101 -6.21 -14.40 5.21
CA LYS A 101 -7.36 -14.73 6.02
C LYS A 101 -7.23 -14.23 7.46
N ASN A 102 -8.14 -13.39 7.89
CA ASN A 102 -8.24 -12.80 9.24
C ASN A 102 -7.02 -11.96 9.65
N LEU A 103 -6.27 -11.40 8.69
CA LEU A 103 -5.04 -10.64 8.96
C LEU A 103 -5.26 -9.47 9.92
N TYR A 104 -6.32 -8.69 9.72
CA TYR A 104 -6.69 -7.56 10.57
C TYR A 104 -7.83 -7.82 11.57
N THR A 105 -8.11 -9.08 11.92
CA THR A 105 -9.17 -9.41 12.89
C THR A 105 -8.71 -9.13 14.31
N LEU A 106 -9.46 -8.34 15.06
CA LEU A 106 -9.24 -8.16 16.50
C LEU A 106 -9.87 -9.32 17.28
N THR A 107 -11.15 -9.61 17.03
CA THR A 107 -11.85 -10.73 17.67
C THR A 107 -13.08 -11.17 16.85
N PHE A 108 -13.66 -12.30 17.22
CA PHE A 108 -14.88 -12.85 16.62
C PHE A 108 -16.11 -12.50 17.46
N VAL A 109 -17.24 -12.30 16.79
CA VAL A 109 -18.53 -12.16 17.48
C VAL A 109 -19.01 -13.54 17.88
N GLU A 110 -19.29 -13.74 19.17
CA GLU A 110 -19.78 -15.01 19.71
C GLU A 110 -21.00 -15.52 18.94
N ASN A 111 -21.01 -16.83 18.65
CA ASN A 111 -22.11 -17.53 17.98
C ASN A 111 -22.48 -16.98 16.59
N THR A 112 -21.57 -16.28 15.90
CA THR A 112 -21.80 -15.83 14.51
C THR A 112 -20.56 -16.03 13.63
N ALA A 113 -20.73 -15.86 12.31
CA ALA A 113 -19.62 -15.83 11.36
C ALA A 113 -18.93 -14.44 11.26
N ASN A 114 -19.39 -13.45 12.02
CA ASN A 114 -18.90 -12.08 11.95
C ASN A 114 -17.66 -11.86 12.82
N GLN A 115 -16.89 -10.83 12.47
CA GLN A 115 -15.66 -10.45 13.14
C GLN A 115 -15.58 -8.94 13.30
N TYR A 116 -14.90 -8.51 14.36
CA TYR A 116 -14.44 -7.13 14.48
C TYR A 116 -13.05 -7.05 13.87
N ASN A 117 -12.95 -6.40 12.71
CA ASN A 117 -11.71 -6.22 11.95
C ASN A 117 -11.64 -4.77 11.43
N LEU A 118 -10.54 -4.43 10.76
CA LEU A 118 -10.28 -3.07 10.26
C LEU A 118 -10.80 -2.80 8.83
N GLU A 119 -11.46 -3.76 8.18
CA GLU A 119 -11.87 -3.67 6.76
C GLU A 119 -12.78 -2.47 6.49
N SER A 120 -13.76 -2.25 7.37
CA SER A 120 -14.67 -1.09 7.23
C SER A 120 -13.92 0.25 7.25
N TRP A 121 -12.78 0.32 7.93
CA TRP A 121 -11.97 1.53 7.98
C TRP A 121 -11.07 1.66 6.75
N PHE A 122 -10.51 0.56 6.25
CA PHE A 122 -9.76 0.58 4.99
C PHE A 122 -10.65 1.00 3.82
N ASN A 123 -11.89 0.50 3.76
CA ASN A 123 -12.85 0.85 2.71
C ASN A 123 -13.09 2.37 2.57
N ARG A 124 -12.95 3.14 3.67
CA ARG A 124 -13.06 4.61 3.63
C ARG A 124 -12.01 5.27 2.74
N HIS A 125 -10.82 4.69 2.67
CA HIS A 125 -9.70 5.19 1.84
C HIS A 125 -9.65 4.52 0.47
N GLU A 126 -10.20 3.31 0.32
CA GLU A 126 -10.27 2.61 -0.96
C GLU A 126 -11.38 3.14 -1.88
N SER A 127 -12.42 3.76 -1.31
CA SER A 127 -13.53 4.32 -2.06
C SER A 127 -13.10 5.46 -2.97
N GLY A 128 -13.58 5.44 -4.22
CA GLY A 128 -13.30 6.49 -5.20
C GLY A 128 -11.90 6.42 -5.82
N TYR A 129 -11.15 5.32 -5.63
CA TYR A 129 -9.82 5.15 -6.23
C TYR A 129 -9.87 5.10 -7.76
N GLU A 130 -10.82 4.35 -8.34
CA GLU A 130 -10.99 4.23 -9.80
C GLU A 130 -11.39 5.56 -10.44
N GLU A 131 -12.32 6.28 -9.82
CA GLU A 131 -12.72 7.63 -10.22
C GLU A 131 -11.54 8.60 -10.17
N ALA A 132 -10.71 8.51 -9.13
CA ALA A 132 -9.50 9.31 -9.01
C ALA A 132 -8.50 8.99 -10.13
N CYS A 133 -8.26 7.72 -10.45
CA CYS A 133 -7.41 7.33 -11.57
C CYS A 133 -7.94 7.89 -12.90
N ASN A 134 -9.24 7.78 -13.16
CA ASN A 134 -9.85 8.33 -14.36
C ASN A 134 -9.71 9.86 -14.44
N HIS A 135 -9.88 10.55 -13.31
CA HIS A 135 -9.67 12.00 -13.26
C HIS A 135 -8.20 12.40 -13.53
N LEU A 136 -7.21 11.64 -13.04
CA LEU A 136 -5.80 11.94 -13.32
C LEU A 136 -5.45 11.80 -14.82
N ARG A 137 -6.11 10.88 -15.53
CA ARG A 137 -5.94 10.73 -16.99
C ARG A 137 -6.49 11.92 -17.78
N THR A 138 -7.51 12.62 -17.27
CA THR A 138 -8.13 13.76 -17.96
C THR A 138 -7.47 15.11 -17.66
N LEU A 139 -6.47 15.16 -16.76
CA LEU A 139 -5.72 16.39 -16.53
C LEU A 139 -5.00 16.82 -17.81
N PRO A 140 -4.82 18.13 -18.04
CA PRO A 140 -4.09 18.63 -19.21
C PRO A 140 -2.71 17.98 -19.35
N GLU A 141 -2.21 17.90 -20.59
CA GLU A 141 -0.86 17.39 -20.86
C GLU A 141 0.18 18.13 -20.00
N GLY A 142 0.98 17.33 -19.30
CA GLY A 142 2.14 17.77 -18.56
C GLY A 142 3.22 18.24 -19.53
N ARG A 143 3.80 19.41 -19.28
CA ARG A 143 4.90 19.89 -20.12
C ARG A 143 6.17 19.11 -19.76
N LEU A 144 6.81 18.51 -20.76
CA LEU A 144 8.17 17.94 -20.68
C LEU A 144 9.28 18.99 -20.42
N LYS A 145 8.95 20.23 -20.04
CA LYS A 145 9.93 21.30 -19.93
C LYS A 145 10.65 21.26 -18.58
N THR A 146 11.96 21.41 -18.66
CA THR A 146 12.92 21.53 -17.57
C THR A 146 12.93 22.99 -17.11
N GLY A 147 11.96 23.40 -16.28
CA GLY A 147 11.90 24.74 -15.71
C GLY A 147 11.17 24.77 -14.37
N GLU A 148 11.60 25.66 -13.46
CA GLU A 148 11.13 25.77 -12.07
C GLU A 148 9.65 26.20 -11.92
N THR A 149 8.94 26.54 -13.00
CA THR A 149 7.55 27.01 -12.98
C THR A 149 6.50 25.99 -13.45
N ASP A 150 6.86 24.74 -13.75
CA ASP A 150 5.96 23.74 -14.39
C ASP A 150 5.18 22.84 -13.41
N THR A 151 4.99 23.27 -12.16
CA THR A 151 4.19 22.52 -11.17
C THR A 151 2.80 23.10 -11.01
N VAL A 152 1.78 22.26 -10.87
CA VAL A 152 0.37 22.66 -10.60
C VAL A 152 -0.02 22.29 -9.18
N LYS A 153 -1.11 22.87 -8.66
CA LYS A 153 -1.68 22.44 -7.39
C LYS A 153 -2.04 20.96 -7.47
N VAL A 154 -1.68 20.19 -6.44
CA VAL A 154 -2.01 18.75 -6.38
C VAL A 154 -3.54 18.58 -6.42
N PRO A 155 -4.08 17.83 -7.40
CA PRO A 155 -5.51 17.55 -7.49
C PRO A 155 -5.97 16.64 -6.34
N GLU A 156 -7.24 16.79 -5.91
CA GLU A 156 -7.79 15.94 -4.85
C GLU A 156 -7.75 14.45 -5.19
N ALA A 157 -7.90 14.12 -6.48
CA ALA A 157 -7.73 12.75 -6.97
C ALA A 157 -6.34 12.17 -6.63
N LEU A 158 -5.27 12.95 -6.79
CA LEU A 158 -3.92 12.50 -6.46
C LEU A 158 -3.73 12.40 -4.95
N TRP A 159 -4.27 13.34 -4.17
CA TRP A 159 -4.24 13.22 -2.71
C TRP A 159 -4.93 11.96 -2.21
N ARG A 160 -6.11 11.63 -2.76
CA ARG A 160 -6.83 10.39 -2.42
C ARG A 160 -6.00 9.15 -2.73
N ILE A 161 -5.38 9.09 -3.91
CA ILE A 161 -4.51 7.97 -4.30
C ILE A 161 -3.31 7.88 -3.36
N LEU A 162 -2.60 8.98 -3.11
CA LEU A 162 -1.44 8.99 -2.22
C LEU A 162 -1.80 8.59 -0.78
N ARG A 163 -2.95 9.03 -0.25
CA ARG A 163 -3.45 8.57 1.06
C ARG A 163 -3.58 7.05 1.08
N LEU A 164 -4.25 6.46 0.09
CA LEU A 164 -4.38 5.00 0.04
C LEU A 164 -3.03 4.30 -0.10
N LYS A 165 -2.09 4.85 -0.90
CA LYS A 165 -0.75 4.26 -1.07
C LYS A 165 0.06 4.29 0.23
N PHE A 166 0.02 5.40 0.98
CA PHE A 166 0.67 5.50 2.29
C PHE A 166 0.02 4.56 3.32
N LEU A 167 -1.31 4.42 3.31
CA LEU A 167 -1.99 3.42 4.12
C LEU A 167 -1.57 2.00 3.73
N GLY A 168 -1.46 1.73 2.42
CA GLY A 168 -0.96 0.48 1.84
C GLY A 168 0.43 0.11 2.36
N ILE A 169 1.33 1.09 2.45
CA ILE A 169 2.67 0.90 3.01
C ILE A 169 2.61 0.42 4.47
N LEU A 170 1.73 1.01 5.29
CA LEU A 170 1.61 0.70 6.72
C LEU A 170 0.85 -0.61 7.00
N ARG A 171 -0.23 -0.87 6.26
CA ARG A 171 -1.05 -2.08 6.44
C ARG A 171 -0.47 -3.31 5.77
N ASN A 172 0.55 -3.19 4.94
CA ASN A 172 1.18 -4.34 4.32
C ASN A 172 2.10 -5.06 5.30
N PRO A 173 1.79 -6.32 5.66
CA PRO A 173 2.55 -7.04 6.68
C PRO A 173 4.00 -7.32 6.27
N HIS A 174 4.31 -7.39 4.96
CA HIS A 174 5.68 -7.54 4.48
C HIS A 174 6.55 -6.31 4.76
N ASN A 175 5.93 -5.14 4.96
CA ASN A 175 6.64 -3.87 5.14
C ASN A 175 7.08 -3.62 6.59
N HIS A 176 6.67 -4.44 7.57
CA HIS A 176 6.91 -4.19 9.00
C HIS A 176 8.40 -4.02 9.39
N LYS A 177 9.32 -4.49 8.52
CA LYS A 177 10.79 -4.51 8.70
C LYS A 177 11.48 -3.58 7.72
N ASN A 178 10.74 -3.01 6.76
CA ASN A 178 11.28 -2.01 5.85
C ASN A 178 11.55 -0.73 6.67
N LEU A 179 12.77 -0.18 6.59
CA LEU A 179 13.18 0.95 7.41
C LEU A 179 12.31 2.21 7.20
N PHE A 180 11.84 2.45 5.98
CA PHE A 180 10.96 3.57 5.68
C PHE A 180 9.59 3.40 6.36
N ALA A 181 8.95 2.24 6.15
CA ALA A 181 7.67 1.93 6.78
C ALA A 181 7.78 1.85 8.32
N HIS A 182 8.88 1.30 8.83
CA HIS A 182 9.16 1.22 10.26
C HIS A 182 9.21 2.60 10.91
N ARG A 183 9.86 3.59 10.27
CA ARG A 183 9.89 4.98 10.77
C ARG A 183 8.50 5.61 10.82
N LEU A 184 7.64 5.35 9.83
CA LEU A 184 6.25 5.79 9.88
C LEU A 184 5.49 5.13 11.05
N HIS A 185 5.65 3.82 11.22
CA HIS A 185 5.07 3.11 12.36
C HIS A 185 5.57 3.65 13.70
N GLU A 186 6.86 3.98 13.83
CA GLU A 186 7.41 4.59 15.03
C GLU A 186 6.86 5.99 15.31
N ALA A 187 6.69 6.82 14.28
CA ALA A 187 6.13 8.15 14.42
C ALA A 187 4.68 8.09 14.93
N VAL A 188 3.89 7.16 14.39
CA VAL A 188 2.53 6.87 14.87
C VAL A 188 2.55 6.32 16.29
N ARG A 189 3.41 5.33 16.58
CA ARG A 189 3.50 4.68 17.88
C ARG A 189 3.87 5.65 19.00
N ALA A 190 4.76 6.62 18.72
CA ALA A 190 5.10 7.66 19.69
C ALA A 190 3.92 8.55 20.11
N ARG A 191 2.79 8.49 19.38
CA ARG A 191 1.55 9.21 19.67
C ARG A 191 0.41 8.32 20.15
N LEU A 192 0.60 7.00 20.14
CA LEU A 192 -0.38 6.05 20.65
C LEU A 192 -0.06 5.68 22.10
N PRO A 193 -1.07 5.33 22.91
CA PRO A 193 -0.79 4.71 24.19
C PRO A 193 -0.07 3.37 23.99
N GLU A 194 0.61 2.94 25.05
CA GLU A 194 1.06 1.56 25.14
C GLU A 194 -0.12 0.60 25.08
N VAL A 195 0.10 -0.52 24.38
CA VAL A 195 -0.91 -1.55 24.16
C VAL A 195 -1.24 -2.24 25.48
N GLY A 196 -2.50 -2.15 25.89
CA GLY A 196 -3.00 -2.76 27.13
C GLY A 196 -3.08 -4.28 27.06
N PHE A 197 -3.06 -4.91 28.22
CA PHE A 197 -3.24 -6.35 28.42
C PHE A 197 -4.54 -6.86 27.80
N GLU A 198 -5.64 -6.11 27.92
CA GLU A 198 -6.93 -6.52 27.33
C GLU A 198 -6.87 -6.61 25.80
N PHE A 199 -6.13 -5.71 25.13
CA PHE A 199 -5.93 -5.79 23.68
C PHE A 199 -5.13 -7.04 23.30
N VAL A 200 -4.03 -7.32 24.02
CA VAL A 200 -3.22 -8.53 23.82
C VAL A 200 -4.07 -9.79 24.03
N ARG A 201 -4.89 -9.82 25.09
CA ARG A 201 -5.78 -10.92 25.45
C ARG A 201 -6.86 -11.19 24.40
N LEU A 202 -7.36 -10.15 23.74
CA LEU A 202 -8.32 -10.31 22.63
C LEU A 202 -7.69 -11.07 21.47
N ILE A 203 -6.46 -10.71 21.09
CA ILE A 203 -5.75 -11.39 20.01
C ILE A 203 -5.39 -12.82 20.42
N SER A 204 -4.95 -13.05 21.66
CA SER A 204 -4.56 -14.38 22.14
C SER A 204 -5.71 -15.38 22.24
N LYS A 205 -6.96 -14.91 22.32
CA LYS A 205 -8.16 -15.77 22.32
C LYS A 205 -8.54 -16.28 20.92
N ARG A 206 -7.93 -15.76 19.86
CA ARG A 206 -8.17 -16.26 18.49
C ARG A 206 -7.54 -17.64 18.32
N ASP A 207 -8.01 -18.37 17.30
CA ASP A 207 -7.48 -19.67 16.89
C ASP A 207 -5.93 -19.63 16.76
N PRO A 208 -5.19 -20.35 17.63
CA PRO A 208 -3.72 -20.28 17.67
C PRO A 208 -3.06 -20.67 16.34
N SER A 209 -3.64 -21.66 15.63
CA SER A 209 -3.10 -22.14 14.35
C SER A 209 -3.13 -21.05 13.28
N ARG A 210 -4.14 -20.18 13.31
CA ARG A 210 -4.26 -19.06 12.36
C ARG A 210 -3.28 -17.94 12.68
N ILE A 211 -3.08 -17.64 13.97
CA ILE A 211 -2.09 -16.64 14.39
C ILE A 211 -0.69 -17.12 14.01
N GLU A 212 -0.39 -18.39 14.28
CA GLU A 212 0.89 -19.00 13.92
C GLU A 212 1.16 -18.93 12.42
N ALA A 213 0.17 -19.24 11.58
CA ALA A 213 0.30 -19.12 10.12
C ALA A 213 0.63 -17.67 9.68
N ILE A 214 -0.06 -16.67 10.26
CA ILE A 214 0.24 -15.24 9.99
C ILE A 214 1.68 -14.91 10.41
N MET A 215 2.07 -15.31 11.62
CA MET A 215 3.41 -15.05 12.15
C MET A 215 4.50 -15.68 11.28
N GLN A 216 4.31 -16.92 10.82
CA GLN A 216 5.26 -17.61 9.96
C GLN A 216 5.34 -16.95 8.58
N ASN A 217 4.19 -16.68 7.94
CA ASN A 217 4.14 -16.13 6.59
C ASN A 217 4.80 -14.74 6.51
N TYR A 218 4.57 -13.89 7.51
CA TYR A 218 5.05 -12.51 7.50
C TYR A 218 6.25 -12.27 8.40
N ARG A 219 6.72 -13.29 9.13
CA ARG A 219 7.88 -13.25 10.04
C ARG A 219 7.72 -12.28 11.21
N PHE A 220 6.50 -12.22 11.76
CA PHE A 220 6.20 -11.54 13.01
C PHE A 220 6.58 -12.41 14.22
N SER A 221 7.00 -11.79 15.32
CA SER A 221 6.78 -12.36 16.65
C SER A 221 5.32 -12.13 17.06
N PHE A 222 4.80 -12.89 18.03
CA PHE A 222 3.43 -12.66 18.51
C PHE A 222 3.19 -11.21 18.95
N LEU A 223 4.07 -10.68 19.80
CA LEU A 223 3.99 -9.28 20.24
C LEU A 223 4.17 -8.30 19.08
N GLY A 224 5.07 -8.59 18.13
CA GLY A 224 5.23 -7.74 16.94
C GLY A 224 3.97 -7.67 16.08
N TYR A 225 3.23 -8.77 15.95
CA TYR A 225 1.94 -8.78 15.26
C TYR A 225 0.87 -8.02 16.03
N VAL A 226 0.80 -8.20 17.35
CA VAL A 226 -0.14 -7.47 18.21
C VAL A 226 0.13 -5.96 18.15
N ASP A 227 1.38 -5.54 18.30
CA ASP A 227 1.78 -4.13 18.26
C ASP A 227 1.49 -3.49 16.91
N TRP A 228 1.70 -4.23 15.82
CA TRP A 228 1.39 -3.76 14.48
C TRP A 228 -0.12 -3.59 14.29
N LEU A 229 -0.92 -4.57 14.69
CA LEU A 229 -2.38 -4.52 14.60
C LEU A 229 -2.98 -3.43 15.50
N ALA A 230 -2.45 -3.26 16.71
CA ALA A 230 -2.78 -2.18 17.64
C ALA A 230 -2.43 -0.81 17.05
N GLY A 231 -1.27 -0.70 16.38
CA GLY A 231 -0.87 0.50 15.66
C GLY A 231 -1.86 0.88 14.54
N LEU A 232 -2.26 -0.09 13.72
CA LEU A 232 -3.27 0.13 12.66
C LEU A 232 -4.63 0.53 13.24
N TYR A 233 -5.06 -0.15 14.31
CA TYR A 233 -6.30 0.19 15.01
C TYR A 233 -6.25 1.61 15.58
N GLY A 234 -5.22 1.91 16.36
CA GLY A 234 -5.06 3.22 17.01
C GLY A 234 -4.96 4.36 16.00
N MET A 235 -4.22 4.16 14.90
CA MET A 235 -4.00 5.25 13.94
C MET A 235 -5.25 5.61 13.12
N LEU A 236 -6.13 4.64 12.87
CA LEU A 236 -7.36 4.80 12.08
C LEU A 236 -8.58 5.16 12.95
N SER A 237 -8.44 5.00 14.26
CA SER A 237 -9.48 5.26 15.26
C SER A 237 -9.72 6.76 15.42
N GLU A 238 -10.93 7.20 15.06
CA GLU A 238 -11.41 8.56 15.36
C GLU A 238 -11.77 8.77 16.83
N GLY A 239 -11.83 7.70 17.63
CA GLY A 239 -12.00 7.83 19.08
C GLY A 239 -10.67 7.98 19.82
N VAL A 240 -9.54 7.78 19.14
CA VAL A 240 -8.20 8.10 19.65
C VAL A 240 -7.86 9.55 19.30
N ALA A 241 -8.13 9.99 18.05
CA ALA A 241 -7.91 11.37 17.63
C ALA A 241 -8.87 11.78 16.49
N GLN A 242 -9.32 13.05 16.47
CA GLN A 242 -10.11 13.61 15.35
C GLN A 242 -9.49 14.89 14.76
N PRO A 243 -8.99 14.88 13.51
CA PRO A 243 -8.92 13.75 12.57
C PRO A 243 -8.08 12.57 13.10
N SER A 244 -8.20 11.39 12.46
CA SER A 244 -7.41 10.22 12.85
C SER A 244 -5.90 10.50 12.79
N LEU A 245 -5.09 9.77 13.57
CA LEU A 245 -3.63 9.96 13.52
C LEU A 245 -3.07 9.67 12.12
N PHE A 246 -3.68 8.76 11.36
CA PHE A 246 -3.29 8.53 9.97
C PHE A 246 -3.49 9.77 9.09
N GLU A 247 -4.64 10.46 9.19
CA GLU A 247 -4.87 11.69 8.42
C GLU A 247 -3.92 12.81 8.86
N ARG A 248 -3.67 12.95 10.16
CA ARG A 248 -2.67 13.91 10.67
C ARG A 248 -1.27 13.60 10.16
N LEU A 249 -0.87 12.32 10.20
CA LEU A 249 0.42 11.84 9.69
C LEU A 249 0.56 12.20 8.22
N PHE A 250 -0.44 11.87 7.40
CA PHE A 250 -0.45 12.18 5.99
C PHE A 250 -0.34 13.69 5.73
N CYS A 251 -1.19 14.50 6.37
CA CYS A 251 -1.13 15.95 6.23
C CYS A 251 0.23 16.53 6.64
N THR A 252 0.82 16.03 7.73
CA THR A 252 2.12 16.51 8.23
C THR A 252 3.25 16.21 7.24
N ILE A 253 3.26 15.03 6.61
CA ILE A 253 4.27 14.68 5.60
C ILE A 253 4.26 15.69 4.46
N PHE A 254 3.08 16.14 4.04
CA PHE A 254 2.92 17.07 2.92
C PHE A 254 2.70 18.54 3.35
N ALA A 255 2.97 18.89 4.60
CA ALA A 255 2.70 20.23 5.14
C ALA A 255 3.74 21.28 4.71
N GLU A 256 4.95 20.84 4.36
CA GLU A 256 6.06 21.71 3.95
C GLU A 256 6.32 21.51 2.44
N PRO A 257 5.76 22.37 1.55
CA PRO A 257 5.90 22.21 0.10
C PRO A 257 7.35 22.19 -0.40
N ASP A 258 8.26 22.86 0.29
CA ASP A 258 9.68 22.90 -0.08
C ASP A 258 10.44 21.62 0.33
N ALA A 259 9.91 20.88 1.31
CA ALA A 259 10.47 19.62 1.79
C ALA A 259 9.99 18.41 0.99
N VAL A 260 8.86 18.55 0.27
CA VAL A 260 8.24 17.46 -0.48
C VAL A 260 7.92 17.85 -1.92
N LYS A 261 8.50 17.14 -2.88
CA LYS A 261 8.16 17.27 -4.30
C LYS A 261 7.40 16.05 -4.78
N ILE A 262 6.37 16.26 -5.59
CA ILE A 262 5.56 15.18 -6.15
C ILE A 262 5.69 15.23 -7.68
N GLU A 263 6.02 14.09 -8.28
CA GLU A 263 5.99 13.89 -9.72
C GLU A 263 4.94 12.82 -10.05
N LEU A 264 4.08 13.11 -11.03
CA LEU A 264 3.10 12.18 -11.58
C LEU A 264 3.51 11.87 -13.02
N PHE A 265 3.78 10.60 -13.29
CA PHE A 265 4.11 10.11 -14.62
C PHE A 265 2.89 9.43 -15.24
N ARG A 266 2.55 9.81 -16.47
CA ARG A 266 1.45 9.21 -17.24
C ARG A 266 1.91 8.79 -18.62
N TYR A 267 1.26 7.77 -19.16
CA TYR A 267 1.57 7.20 -20.46
C TYR A 267 0.26 7.01 -21.23
N ALA A 268 0.26 7.29 -22.54
CA ALA A 268 -0.92 7.05 -23.34
C ALA A 268 -1.17 5.53 -23.49
N GLU A 269 -2.35 5.17 -23.99
CA GLU A 269 -2.65 3.77 -24.27
C GLU A 269 -1.64 3.19 -25.26
N ASN A 270 -1.01 2.08 -24.88
CA ASN A 270 0.06 1.38 -25.60
C ASN A 270 1.47 1.99 -25.50
N GLU A 271 1.71 3.07 -24.76
CA GLU A 271 3.06 3.64 -24.57
C GLU A 271 3.85 2.97 -23.42
N GLY A 272 3.54 1.71 -23.16
CA GLY A 272 4.21 0.89 -22.16
C GLY A 272 3.49 0.80 -20.82
N LEU A 273 3.79 -0.28 -20.09
CA LEU A 273 3.08 -0.63 -18.86
C LEU A 273 3.93 -0.38 -17.61
N CYS A 274 3.25 -0.07 -16.51
CA CYS A 274 3.79 0.06 -15.17
C CYS A 274 3.45 -1.19 -14.36
N LEU A 275 4.42 -1.68 -13.60
CA LEU A 275 4.24 -2.76 -12.63
C LEU A 275 3.79 -2.21 -11.27
N PHE A 276 3.22 -3.08 -10.44
CA PHE A 276 3.21 -2.89 -8.99
C PHE A 276 3.80 -4.10 -8.27
N GLY A 277 4.49 -3.88 -7.16
CA GLY A 277 5.07 -4.95 -6.35
C GLY A 277 4.12 -5.38 -5.22
N ASP A 278 4.28 -6.61 -4.73
CA ASP A 278 3.65 -7.10 -3.49
C ASP A 278 4.02 -6.28 -2.23
N SER A 279 5.04 -5.42 -2.33
CA SER A 279 5.47 -4.51 -1.28
C SER A 279 4.77 -3.15 -1.33
N SER A 280 3.95 -2.88 -2.36
CA SER A 280 3.19 -1.64 -2.65
C SER A 280 3.98 -0.37 -3.01
N PHE A 281 5.30 -0.34 -2.82
CA PHE A 281 6.15 0.82 -3.14
C PHE A 281 7.59 0.39 -3.45
N CYS A 282 8.37 1.31 -4.00
CA CYS A 282 9.82 1.18 -4.13
C CYS A 282 10.52 2.47 -3.68
N LEU A 283 11.78 2.36 -3.30
CA LEU A 283 12.59 3.46 -2.77
C LEU A 283 13.84 3.70 -3.59
N GLN A 284 14.21 4.96 -3.72
CA GLN A 284 15.56 5.35 -4.07
C GLN A 284 16.04 6.37 -3.04
N THR A 285 17.11 6.07 -2.34
CA THR A 285 17.62 6.91 -1.25
C THR A 285 18.99 7.46 -1.62
N SER A 286 19.23 8.69 -1.19
CA SER A 286 20.52 9.38 -1.25
C SER A 286 20.69 10.15 0.07
N PRO A 287 21.88 10.68 0.38
CA PRO A 287 22.07 11.45 1.60
C PRO A 287 21.15 12.67 1.74
N LYS A 288 20.64 13.22 0.62
CA LYS A 288 19.80 14.42 0.61
C LYS A 288 18.32 14.13 0.40
N LEU A 289 17.99 13.05 -0.30
CA LEU A 289 16.64 12.79 -0.81
C LEU A 289 16.25 11.32 -0.67
N ILE A 290 15.00 11.10 -0.24
CA ILE A 290 14.31 9.82 -0.27
C ILE A 290 13.20 9.94 -1.31
N SER A 291 13.30 9.18 -2.39
CA SER A 291 12.28 9.09 -3.42
C SER A 291 11.44 7.84 -3.20
N VAL A 292 10.14 8.02 -3.02
CA VAL A 292 9.16 6.95 -2.79
C VAL A 292 8.34 6.79 -4.07
N GLY A 293 8.58 5.72 -4.82
CA GLY A 293 7.81 5.36 -6.00
C GLY A 293 6.58 4.56 -5.61
N VAL A 294 5.40 4.99 -6.05
CA VAL A 294 4.13 4.29 -5.87
C VAL A 294 3.42 4.12 -7.21
N ASN A 295 3.03 2.89 -7.54
CA ASN A 295 2.20 2.65 -8.71
C ASN A 295 0.80 3.24 -8.50
N ILE A 296 0.17 3.78 -9.55
CA ILE A 296 -1.23 4.25 -9.51
C ILE A 296 -2.13 3.30 -10.32
N SER A 297 -1.74 3.01 -11.55
CA SER A 297 -2.42 2.15 -12.51
C SER A 297 -1.42 1.54 -13.48
N HIS A 298 -1.87 0.75 -14.45
CA HIS A 298 -0.98 0.15 -15.46
C HIS A 298 -0.29 1.19 -16.36
N ASP A 299 -0.75 2.43 -16.37
CA ASP A 299 -0.32 3.54 -17.23
C ASP A 299 0.13 4.78 -16.42
N MET A 300 0.18 4.70 -15.09
CA MET A 300 0.59 5.82 -14.24
C MET A 300 1.31 5.37 -12.97
N PHE A 301 2.28 6.17 -12.55
CA PHE A 301 2.90 6.08 -11.22
C PHE A 301 3.24 7.48 -10.70
N ALA A 302 3.43 7.59 -9.39
CA ALA A 302 3.91 8.82 -8.76
C ALA A 302 5.23 8.57 -8.03
N VAL A 303 6.05 9.61 -7.96
CA VAL A 303 7.25 9.65 -7.13
C VAL A 303 7.10 10.79 -6.14
N VAL A 304 7.18 10.47 -4.85
CA VAL A 304 7.19 11.44 -3.75
C VAL A 304 8.62 11.57 -3.25
N HIS A 305 9.21 12.74 -3.46
CA HIS A 305 10.56 13.06 -3.02
C HIS A 305 10.51 13.79 -1.68
N LEU A 306 11.17 13.23 -0.68
CA LEU A 306 11.27 13.76 0.68
C LEU A 306 12.71 14.17 0.97
N GLN A 307 12.93 15.37 1.52
CA GLN A 307 14.23 15.73 2.05
C GLN A 307 14.62 14.79 3.21
N THR A 308 15.84 14.26 3.16
CA THR A 308 16.29 13.24 4.14
C THR A 308 16.33 13.80 5.56
N ASP A 309 16.90 14.99 5.76
CA ASP A 309 16.99 15.60 7.10
C ASP A 309 15.61 15.83 7.72
N ARG A 310 14.65 16.28 6.92
CA ARG A 310 13.24 16.45 7.34
C ARG A 310 12.59 15.11 7.67
N TRP A 311 12.83 14.09 6.85
CA TRP A 311 12.33 12.74 7.13
C TRP A 311 12.91 12.16 8.42
N LEU A 312 14.20 12.37 8.68
CA LEU A 312 14.86 11.92 9.91
C LEU A 312 14.30 12.65 11.14
N ALA A 313 13.98 13.94 11.02
CA ALA A 313 13.38 14.75 12.08
C ALA A 313 11.87 14.50 12.28
N PHE A 314 11.20 13.88 11.30
CA PHE A 314 9.73 13.78 11.23
C PHE A 314 9.07 13.23 12.51
N LYS A 315 9.65 12.20 13.14
CA LYS A 315 9.13 11.63 14.39
C LYS A 315 8.96 12.68 15.50
N ASN A 316 9.84 13.68 15.53
CA ASN A 316 9.85 14.74 16.53
C ASN A 316 8.96 15.93 16.14
N THR A 317 8.69 16.12 14.85
CA THR A 317 7.88 17.22 14.31
C THR A 317 6.44 16.79 13.97
N PHE A 318 6.09 15.52 14.16
CA PHE A 318 4.72 15.06 13.97
C PHE A 318 3.82 15.59 15.08
N HIS A 319 3.16 16.73 14.83
CA HIS A 319 2.33 17.43 15.82
C HIS A 319 0.91 16.87 15.89
N HIS A 320 0.15 17.32 16.90
CA HIS A 320 -1.26 16.96 17.01
C HIS A 320 -2.08 17.58 15.88
N ASP A 321 -1.80 18.79 15.42
CA ASP A 321 -2.66 19.41 14.40
C ASP A 321 -2.55 18.73 13.02
N ALA A 322 -3.68 18.67 12.30
CA ALA A 322 -3.70 18.28 10.89
C ALA A 322 -3.54 19.55 10.04
N PRO A 323 -2.32 19.89 9.55
CA PRO A 323 -2.16 21.06 8.70
C PRO A 323 -2.96 20.89 7.41
N LYS A 324 -3.27 22.01 6.75
CA LYS A 324 -3.88 21.96 5.42
C LYS A 324 -2.87 21.39 4.43
N LEU A 325 -3.34 20.53 3.54
CA LEU A 325 -2.53 20.02 2.45
C LEU A 325 -2.23 21.15 1.47
N GLU A 326 -0.97 21.50 1.38
CA GLU A 326 -0.43 22.42 0.39
C GLU A 326 0.68 21.69 -0.35
N GLY A 327 0.47 21.46 -1.65
CA GLY A 327 1.42 20.69 -2.44
C GLY A 327 1.32 21.07 -3.90
N ARG A 328 2.46 20.94 -4.56
CA ARG A 328 2.57 21.10 -6.01
C ARG A 328 3.03 19.79 -6.62
N VAL A 329 2.43 19.42 -7.75
CA VAL A 329 2.78 18.24 -8.53
C VAL A 329 3.32 18.67 -9.88
N ARG A 330 4.39 18.02 -10.32
CA ARG A 330 4.83 18.05 -11.71
C ARG A 330 4.19 16.89 -12.45
N ILE A 331 3.47 17.16 -13.52
CA ILE A 331 2.88 16.13 -14.38
C ILE A 331 3.80 15.95 -15.58
N ILE A 332 4.19 14.71 -15.86
CA ILE A 332 5.15 14.34 -16.90
C ILE A 332 4.52 13.23 -17.73
N ASP A 333 4.36 13.48 -19.03
CA ASP A 333 3.79 12.51 -19.96
C ASP A 333 4.89 11.86 -20.81
N GLY A 334 4.80 10.54 -21.00
CA GLY A 334 5.61 9.80 -21.98
C GLY A 334 7.09 9.60 -21.63
N ASP A 335 7.53 9.85 -20.39
CA ASP A 335 8.94 9.66 -19.98
C ASP A 335 9.30 8.17 -19.81
N GLN A 336 9.64 7.52 -20.93
CA GLN A 336 10.01 6.10 -20.96
C GLN A 336 11.22 5.78 -20.06
N THR A 337 12.15 6.73 -19.88
CA THR A 337 13.33 6.50 -19.02
C THR A 337 12.88 6.28 -17.58
N GLN A 338 11.98 7.14 -17.10
CA GLN A 338 11.45 7.02 -15.75
C GLN A 338 10.51 5.82 -15.58
N ARG A 339 9.70 5.47 -16.59
CA ARG A 339 8.91 4.23 -16.57
C ARG A 339 9.78 2.99 -16.35
N LEU A 340 10.83 2.86 -17.15
CA LEU A 340 11.74 1.72 -17.07
C LEU A 340 12.50 1.68 -15.75
N MET A 341 12.92 2.84 -15.23
CA MET A 341 13.56 2.93 -13.91
C MET A 341 12.61 2.50 -12.80
N PHE A 342 11.37 3.00 -12.81
CA PHE A 342 10.33 2.65 -11.85
C PHE A 342 10.03 1.15 -11.85
N ASN A 343 9.86 0.54 -13.03
CA ASN A 343 9.63 -0.90 -13.15
C ASN A 343 10.81 -1.73 -12.64
N ARG A 344 12.05 -1.36 -12.98
CA ARG A 344 13.26 -2.03 -12.49
C ARG A 344 13.39 -1.94 -10.96
N LEU A 345 13.13 -0.77 -10.39
CA LEU A 345 13.13 -0.59 -8.94
C LEU A 345 12.05 -1.45 -8.27
N THR A 346 10.84 -1.46 -8.83
CA THR A 346 9.71 -2.28 -8.36
C THR A 346 10.05 -3.76 -8.38
N ILE A 347 10.67 -4.26 -9.45
CA ILE A 347 11.15 -5.65 -9.54
C ILE A 347 12.22 -5.94 -8.48
N SER A 348 13.20 -5.03 -8.33
CA SER A 348 14.33 -5.25 -7.43
C SER A 348 13.95 -5.26 -5.94
N GLN A 349 12.85 -4.60 -5.58
CA GLN A 349 12.43 -4.38 -4.19
C GLN A 349 11.15 -5.14 -3.80
N ALA A 350 10.51 -5.81 -4.75
CA ALA A 350 9.41 -6.73 -4.44
C ALA A 350 9.91 -7.93 -3.61
N HIS A 351 9.02 -8.47 -2.80
CA HIS A 351 9.31 -9.58 -1.88
C HIS A 351 9.33 -10.93 -2.61
N GLU A 352 8.27 -11.23 -3.36
CA GLU A 352 8.06 -12.50 -4.06
C GLU A 352 7.76 -12.31 -5.55
N ALA A 353 6.97 -11.29 -5.89
CA ALA A 353 6.51 -11.08 -7.26
C ALA A 353 6.12 -9.62 -7.52
N VAL A 354 6.10 -9.29 -8.81
CA VAL A 354 5.46 -8.08 -9.33
C VAL A 354 4.20 -8.47 -10.09
N PHE A 355 3.33 -7.50 -10.33
CA PHE A 355 2.04 -7.70 -10.92
C PHE A 355 1.78 -6.64 -11.99
N GLY A 356 1.01 -7.00 -13.01
CA GLY A 356 0.64 -6.07 -14.06
C GLY A 356 -0.37 -6.63 -15.06
N ARG A 357 -0.66 -5.81 -16.08
CA ARG A 357 -1.69 -6.04 -17.09
C ARG A 357 -1.31 -7.06 -18.16
N SER A 358 -0.02 -7.23 -18.44
CA SER A 358 0.53 -8.18 -19.42
C SER A 358 1.30 -9.33 -18.75
N PRO A 359 1.28 -10.56 -19.34
CA PRO A 359 2.12 -11.66 -18.88
C PRO A 359 3.58 -11.55 -19.36
N ASN A 360 3.89 -10.66 -20.30
CA ASN A 360 5.19 -10.58 -20.96
C ASN A 360 6.12 -9.60 -20.24
N ALA A 361 7.36 -10.02 -19.96
CA ALA A 361 8.33 -9.17 -19.27
C ALA A 361 8.79 -7.97 -20.14
N GLU A 362 8.79 -8.13 -21.47
CA GLU A 362 9.27 -7.14 -22.44
C GLU A 362 8.43 -5.85 -22.39
N ASP A 363 7.11 -5.97 -22.24
CA ASP A 363 6.17 -4.85 -22.13
C ASP A 363 6.47 -3.89 -20.96
N TYR A 364 7.25 -4.34 -19.98
CA TYR A 364 7.66 -3.56 -18.81
C TYR A 364 9.13 -3.11 -18.83
N LEU A 365 9.98 -3.75 -19.63
CA LEU A 365 11.43 -3.55 -19.60
C LEU A 365 12.00 -2.90 -20.87
N GLU A 366 11.23 -2.87 -21.95
CA GLU A 366 11.61 -2.24 -23.21
C GLU A 366 10.89 -0.91 -23.38
N ALA A 367 11.56 0.04 -24.05
CA ALA A 367 10.93 1.28 -24.48
C ALA A 367 10.00 0.94 -25.66
N VAL A 368 8.80 1.52 -25.65
CA VAL A 368 7.86 1.42 -26.78
C VAL A 368 8.18 2.48 -27.83
#